data_AF-A0A1H6UWB3-F1
#
_entry.id   AF-A0A1H6UWB3-F1
#
_cell.length_a   1.000
_cell.length_b   1.000
_cell.length_c   1.000
_cell.angle_alpha   90.00
_cell.angle_beta   90.00
_cell.angle_gamma   90.00
#
_symmetry.space_group_name_H-M   'P 1'
#
loop_
_entity.id
_entity.type
_entity.pdbx_description
1 polymer ?
#
loop_
_entity_poly.entity_id
_entity_poly.type
_entity_poly.pdbx_seq_one_letter_code
_entity_poly.pdbx_strand_id
1 'polypeptide(L)' 'MMDSYTKKNFDKIQTHGNGTGFTASDFTDIADYKAVSKSLERFEDAGVIRRVLRGVYDYPRYNDLLQEYEALLLCK' A
#
# COMPACT_ATOMS: atom_id res chain seq x y z
N MET A 1 14.08 4.80 8.55
CA MET A 1 13.29 5.67 9.45
C MET A 1 11.98 5.96 8.74
N MET A 2 10.85 5.45 9.23
CA MET A 2 9.54 5.62 8.59
C MET A 2 9.03 7.02 8.92
N ASP A 3 8.80 7.87 7.93
CA ASP A 3 8.29 9.21 8.15
C ASP A 3 6.86 9.20 8.74
N SER A 4 6.53 10.23 9.53
CA SER A 4 5.26 10.34 10.29
C SER A 4 4.02 10.16 9.38
N TYR A 5 4.11 10.65 8.15
CA TYR A 5 3.03 10.58 7.15
C TYR A 5 2.90 9.18 6.53
N THR A 6 4.01 8.52 6.21
CA THR A 6 4.01 7.12 5.75
C THR A 6 3.38 6.19 6.77
N LYS A 7 3.61 6.42 8.07
CA LYS A 7 2.95 5.64 9.13
C LYS A 7 1.43 5.81 9.12
N LYS A 8 0.93 7.05 8.97
CA LYS A 8 -0.52 7.32 8.87
C LYS A 8 -1.14 6.69 7.62
N ASN A 9 -0.45 6.76 6.49
CA ASN A 9 -0.90 6.11 5.27
C ASN A 9 -0.99 4.59 5.45
N PHE A 10 0.00 3.98 6.10
CA PHE A 10 -0.01 2.55 6.38
C PHE A 10 -1.17 2.14 7.28
N ASP A 11 -1.41 2.87 8.37
CA ASP A 11 -2.53 2.62 9.30
C ASP A 11 -3.89 2.72 8.58
N LYS A 12 -4.01 3.68 7.64
CA LYS A 12 -5.18 3.81 6.79
C LYS A 12 -5.33 2.65 5.80
N ILE A 13 -4.25 2.15 5.21
CA ILE A 13 -4.27 0.95 4.36
C ILE A 13 -4.74 -0.26 5.16
N GLN A 14 -4.26 -0.44 6.40
CA GLN A 14 -4.66 -1.55 7.25
C GLN A 14 -6.14 -1.51 7.64
N THR A 15 -6.73 -0.32 7.79
CA THR A 15 -8.17 -0.17 8.07
C THR A 15 -9.07 -0.54 6.91
N HIS A 16 -8.57 -0.54 5.66
CA HIS A 16 -9.34 -1.04 4.50
C HIS A 16 -9.51 -2.56 4.52
N GLY A 17 -8.67 -3.28 5.27
CA GLY A 17 -8.69 -4.73 5.32
C GLY A 17 -7.94 -5.41 4.17
N ASN A 18 -7.55 -6.66 4.40
CA ASN A 18 -6.84 -7.49 3.42
C ASN A 18 -7.74 -7.79 2.21
N GLY A 19 -7.21 -7.69 1.00
CA GLY A 19 -7.91 -7.94 -0.26
C GLY A 19 -8.74 -6.75 -0.77
N THR A 20 -8.71 -5.61 -0.09
CA THR A 20 -9.44 -4.41 -0.49
C THR A 20 -8.61 -3.55 -1.44
N GLY A 21 -9.26 -3.08 -2.52
CA GLY A 21 -8.67 -2.13 -3.46
C GLY A 21 -8.90 -0.68 -3.03
N PHE A 22 -7.90 0.17 -3.19
CA PHE A 22 -7.93 1.60 -2.89
C PHE A 22 -7.18 2.42 -3.94
N THR A 23 -7.39 3.73 -3.93
CA THR A 23 -6.74 4.67 -4.85
C THR A 23 -6.06 5.78 -4.07
N ALA A 24 -5.13 6.50 -4.70
CA ALA A 24 -4.45 7.63 -4.07
C ALA A 24 -5.44 8.72 -3.58
N SER A 25 -6.61 8.84 -4.21
CA SER A 25 -7.67 9.77 -3.81
C SER A 25 -8.24 9.46 -2.42
N ASP A 26 -8.16 8.21 -1.95
CA ASP A 26 -8.64 7.87 -0.61
C ASP A 26 -7.76 8.50 0.50
N PHE A 27 -6.49 8.81 0.19
CA PHE A 27 -5.51 9.30 1.15
C PHE A 27 -5.33 10.82 1.12
N THR A 28 -6.11 11.56 0.34
CA THR A 28 -5.99 13.03 0.22
C THR A 28 -6.33 13.78 1.51
N ASP A 29 -7.04 13.12 2.44
CA ASP A 29 -7.29 13.62 3.80
C ASP A 29 -6.03 13.62 4.69
N ILE A 30 -5.07 12.72 4.42
CA ILE A 30 -3.84 12.59 5.22
C ILE A 30 -2.73 13.50 4.69
N ALA A 31 -2.55 13.53 3.36
CA ALA A 31 -1.47 14.24 2.72
C ALA A 31 -1.80 14.60 1.27
N ASP A 32 -1.00 15.50 0.71
CA ASP A 32 -1.08 15.90 -0.69
C ASP A 32 -0.88 14.72 -1.65
N TYR A 33 -1.55 14.75 -2.81
CA TYR A 33 -1.52 13.66 -3.79
C TYR A 33 -0.10 13.22 -4.18
N LYS A 34 0.83 14.18 -4.32
CA LYS A 34 2.25 13.87 -4.61
C LYS A 34 2.93 13.09 -3.49
N ALA A 35 2.64 13.42 -2.24
CA ALA A 35 3.22 12.72 -1.09
C ALA A 35 2.64 11.30 -0.98
N VAL A 36 1.32 11.17 -1.15
CA VAL A 36 0.62 9.88 -1.19
C VAL A 36 1.19 8.99 -2.30
N SER A 37 1.26 9.47 -3.54
CA SER A 37 1.78 8.70 -4.68
C SER A 37 3.18 8.17 -4.39
N LYS A 38 4.06 9.02 -3.84
CA LYS A 38 5.43 8.62 -3.48
C LYS A 38 5.48 7.59 -2.36
N SER A 39 4.59 7.67 -1.37
CA SER A 39 4.46 6.65 -0.32
C SER A 39 3.93 5.34 -0.89
N LEU A 40 2.93 5.38 -1.78
CA LEU A 40 2.36 4.18 -2.42
C LEU A 40 3.39 3.47 -3.31
N GLU A 41 4.16 4.20 -4.11
CA GLU A 41 5.26 3.64 -4.91
C GLU A 41 6.30 2.94 -4.02
N ARG A 42 6.62 3.50 -2.85
CA ARG A 42 7.52 2.86 -1.88
C ARG A 42 6.92 1.60 -1.26
N PHE A 43 5.61 1.61 -0.99
CA PHE A 43 4.92 0.43 -0.47
C PHE A 43 4.81 -0.68 -1.51
N GLU A 44 4.64 -0.31 -2.78
CA GLU A 44 4.65 -1.23 -3.92
C GLU A 44 6.04 -1.86 -4.08
N ASP A 45 7.11 -1.05 -4.04
CA ASP A 45 8.51 -1.52 -4.10
C ASP A 45 8.88 -2.42 -2.91
N ALA A 46 8.38 -2.09 -1.72
CA ALA A 46 8.50 -2.94 -0.53
C ALA A 46 7.57 -4.17 -0.55
N GLY A 47 6.68 -4.28 -1.53
CA GLY A 47 5.72 -5.37 -1.70
C GLY A 47 4.60 -5.42 -0.66
N VAL A 48 4.40 -4.35 0.09
CA VAL A 48 3.32 -4.20 1.08
C VAL A 48 1.95 -4.10 0.40
N ILE A 49 1.90 -3.41 -0.75
CA ILE A 49 0.71 -3.24 -1.58
C ILE A 49 1.03 -3.69 -3.00
N ARG A 50 0.01 -4.02 -3.78
CA ARG A 50 0.18 -4.32 -5.20
C ARG A 50 -0.63 -3.34 -6.03
N ARG A 51 -0.10 -2.99 -7.20
CA ARG A 51 -0.80 -2.16 -8.17
C ARG A 51 -1.57 -3.05 -9.15
N VAL A 52 -2.90 -3.00 -9.08
CA VAL A 52 -3.77 -3.79 -9.97
C VAL A 52 -4.03 -3.05 -11.28
N LEU A 53 -4.22 -1.72 -11.21
CA LEU A 53 -4.44 -0.85 -12.37
C LEU A 53 -3.68 0.47 -12.19
N ARG A 54 -3.63 1.30 -13.24
CA ARG A 54 -3.00 2.62 -13.14
C ARG A 54 -3.72 3.49 -12.10
N GLY A 55 -3.06 3.75 -10.98
CA GLY A 55 -3.60 4.54 -9.87
C GLY A 55 -4.53 3.75 -8.92
N VAL A 56 -4.65 2.43 -9.10
CA VAL A 56 -5.43 1.55 -8.23
C VAL A 56 -4.53 0.47 -7.64
N TYR A 57 -4.58 0.38 -6.32
CA TYR A 57 -3.76 -0.51 -5.52
C TYR A 57 -4.65 -1.44 -4.70
N ASP A 58 -4.13 -2.59 -4.31
CA ASP A 58 -4.78 -3.49 -3.36
C ASP A 58 -3.83 -3.83 -2.20
N TYR A 59 -4.41 -4.10 -1.02
CA TYR A 59 -3.65 -4.60 0.12
C TYR A 59 -3.66 -6.13 0.10
N PRO A 60 -2.62 -6.80 -0.42
CA PRO A 60 -2.54 -8.25 -0.45
C PRO A 60 -2.56 -8.83 0.97
N ARG A 61 -3.00 -10.08 1.09
CA ARG A 61 -2.91 -10.77 2.37
C ARG A 61 -1.44 -11.02 2.73
N TYR A 62 -1.09 -10.79 3.99
CA TYR A 62 0.19 -11.25 4.53
C TYR A 62 0.11 -12.77 4.77
N ASN A 63 1.11 -13.51 4.29
CA ASN A 63 1.20 -14.95 4.49
C ASN A 63 2.27 -15.26 5.54
N ASP A 64 1.84 -15.63 6.75
CA ASP A 64 2.74 -15.94 7.88
C ASP A 64 3.74 -17.07 7.55
N LEU A 65 3.35 -18.03 6.70
CA LEU A 65 4.20 -19.15 6.29
C LEU A 65 5.39 -18.70 5.43
N LEU A 66 5.18 -17.70 4.58
CA LEU A 66 6.22 -17.16 3.71
C LEU A 66 6.91 -15.94 4.33
N GLN A 67 6.36 -15.40 5.43
CA GLN A 67 6.78 -14.15 6.04
C GLN A 67 6.74 -12.97 5.04
N GLU A 68 5.89 -13.07 4.02
CA GLU A 68 5.84 -12.16 2.88
C GLU A 68 4.37 -11.83 2.53
N TYR A 69 4.18 -10.70 1.86
CA TYR A 69 2.90 -10.34 1.26
C TYR A 69 2.70 -11.10 -0.06
N GLU A 70 1.48 -11.55 -0.34
CA GLU A 70 1.14 -12.25 -1.59
C GLU A 70 1.45 -11.41 -2.85
N ALA A 71 1.58 -10.08 -2.73
CA ALA A 71 2.03 -9.21 -3.82
C ALA A 71 3.44 -9.53 -4.34
N LEU A 72 4.37 -9.98 -3.49
CA LEU A 72 5.72 -10.34 -3.91
C LEU A 72 5.75 -11.52 -4.88
N LEU A 73 4.71 -12.35 -4.87
CA LEU A 73 4.66 -13.60 -5.63
C LEU A 73 4.31 -13.40 -7.12
N LEU A 74 3.76 -12.23 -7.50
CA LEU A 74 3.29 -11.97 -8.86
C LEU A 74 4.24 -11.11 -9.71
N CYS A 75 5.34 -10.64 -9.13
CA CYS A 75 6.34 -9.82 -9.82
C CYS A 75 7.71 -10.54 -9.98
N LYS A 76 7.75 -11.86 -9.76
CA LYS A 76 8.90 -12.72 -10.07
C LYS A 76 8.73 -13.41 -11.41
#